data_AF-A0A1Y4G1K0-F1
#
_entry.id   AF-A0A1Y4G1K0-F1
#
_cell.length_a   1.000
_cell.length_b   1.000
_cell.length_c   1.000
_cell.angle_alpha   90.00
_cell.angle_beta   90.00
_cell.angle_gamma   90.00
#
_symmetry.space_group_name_H-M   'P 1'
#
loop_
_entity.id
_entity.type
_entity.pdbx_description
1 polymer ?
#
loop_
_entity_poly.entity_id
_entity_poly.type
_entity_poly.pdbx_seq_one_letter_code
_entity_poly.pdbx_strand_id
1 'polypeptide(L)'
;MSAVPDARPGAPARARMRRRKIAAALCAAVALGAPAAYLAPLAAQYAEGPSAEAAIADANEKAGDRYAYSLESERTEPDGSTVYRLVSDSDPAIHQELRYGFRWLPNVGLTPVVPTPYVDPPGPYYELANEDEYFKEFDAWDEERECCEDGPGERG
;
A
#
# COMPACT_ATOMS: atom_id res chain seq x y z
N MET A 1 40.51 51.76 46.56
CA MET A 1 40.26 50.31 46.69
C MET A 1 39.50 49.88 45.45
N SER A 2 40.15 49.14 44.54
CA SER A 2 39.59 48.76 43.23
C SER A 2 38.96 47.37 43.35
N ALA A 3 37.66 47.25 43.10
CA ALA A 3 36.98 45.96 43.07
C ALA A 3 37.35 45.23 41.77
N VAL A 4 38.05 44.12 41.90
CA VAL A 4 38.32 43.17 40.81
C VAL A 4 37.00 42.47 40.47
N PRO A 5 36.53 42.46 39.20
CA PRO A 5 35.40 41.63 38.83
C PRO A 5 35.85 40.17 38.84
N ASP A 6 35.29 39.44 39.80
CA ASP A 6 35.50 38.01 40.00
C ASP A 6 34.89 37.23 38.82
N ALA A 7 35.64 37.10 37.74
CA ALA A 7 35.28 36.30 36.58
C ALA A 7 35.36 34.82 36.96
N ARG A 8 34.26 34.28 37.50
CA ARG A 8 34.14 32.87 37.87
C ARG A 8 34.63 31.96 36.72
N PRO A 9 35.70 31.16 36.91
CA PRO A 9 36.15 30.22 35.90
C PRO A 9 35.10 29.12 35.75
N GLY A 10 34.47 29.03 34.58
CA GLY A 10 33.57 27.92 34.24
C GLY A 10 32.21 28.30 33.65
N ALA A 11 31.84 29.58 33.61
CA ALA A 11 30.61 30.04 32.97
C ALA A 11 30.49 29.64 31.47
N PRO A 12 31.51 29.80 30.61
CA PRO A 12 31.39 29.44 29.19
C PRO A 12 31.37 27.91 28.98
N ALA A 13 32.08 27.14 29.81
CA ALA A 13 32.13 25.68 29.72
C ALA A 13 30.79 25.02 30.09
N ARG A 14 30.13 25.51 31.15
CA ARG A 14 28.81 25.02 31.58
C ARG A 14 27.70 25.37 30.57
N ALA A 15 27.75 26.56 29.98
CA ALA A 15 26.82 26.96 28.93
C ALA A 15 26.99 26.12 27.65
N ARG A 16 28.23 25.84 27.23
CA ARG A 16 28.55 24.98 26.08
C ARG A 16 28.09 23.53 26.31
N MET A 17 28.25 23.02 27.53
CA MET A 17 27.80 21.67 27.89
C MET A 17 26.27 21.55 27.97
N ARG A 18 25.56 22.58 28.45
CA ARG A 18 24.08 22.65 28.41
C ARG A 18 23.56 22.70 26.97
N ARG A 19 24.17 23.51 26.10
CA ARG A 19 23.81 23.58 24.66
C ARG A 19 23.99 22.22 23.95
N ARG A 20 25.08 21.49 24.25
CA ARG A 20 25.31 20.14 23.72
C ARG A 20 24.26 19.12 24.18
N LYS A 21 23.84 19.17 25.45
CA LYS A 21 22.78 18.29 25.98
C LYS A 21 21.42 18.58 25.33
N ILE A 22 21.08 19.85 25.13
CA ILE A 22 19.83 20.25 24.45
C ILE A 22 19.86 19.81 22.99
N ALA A 23 20.97 20.01 22.29
CA ALA A 23 21.13 19.54 20.91
C ALA A 23 21.00 18.01 20.80
N ALA A 24 21.63 17.26 21.71
CA ALA A 24 21.51 15.80 21.74
C ALA A 24 20.07 15.33 22.03
N ALA A 25 19.36 16.01 22.95
CA ALA A 25 17.96 15.71 23.25
C ALA A 25 17.03 16.02 22.05
N LEU A 26 17.28 17.12 21.34
CA LEU A 26 16.57 17.45 20.10
C LEU A 26 16.85 16.43 18.99
N CYS A 27 18.10 16.02 18.80
CA CYS A 27 18.44 14.98 17.84
C CYS A 27 17.77 13.64 18.18
N ALA A 28 17.72 13.26 19.47
CA ALA A 28 17.03 12.05 19.91
C ALA A 28 15.50 12.17 19.71
N ALA A 29 14.90 13.32 20.00
CA ALA A 29 13.48 13.57 19.79
C ALA A 29 13.09 13.52 18.29
N VAL A 30 13.96 14.03 17.40
CA VAL A 30 13.75 13.93 15.94
C VAL A 30 13.99 12.51 15.45
N ALA A 31 15.04 11.83 15.94
CA ALA A 31 15.38 10.46 15.55
C ALA A 31 14.33 9.43 15.98
N LEU A 32 13.63 9.67 17.09
CA LEU A 32 12.53 8.82 17.57
C LEU A 32 11.15 9.29 17.09
N GLY A 33 10.97 10.61 16.93
CA GLY A 33 9.70 11.20 16.51
C GLY A 33 9.39 11.01 15.03
N ALA A 34 10.41 11.07 14.15
CA ALA A 34 10.19 10.89 12.71
C ALA A 34 9.73 9.47 12.33
N PRO A 35 10.33 8.37 12.88
CA PRO A 35 9.81 7.03 12.67
C PRO A 35 8.42 6.82 13.29
N ALA A 36 8.16 7.40 14.47
CA ALA A 36 6.85 7.29 15.12
C ALA A 36 5.74 7.98 14.32
N ALA A 37 6.02 9.16 13.75
CA ALA A 37 5.07 9.88 12.89
C ALA A 37 4.77 9.13 11.57
N TYR A 38 5.74 8.35 11.06
CA TYR A 38 5.54 7.49 9.89
C TYR A 38 4.81 6.19 10.23
N LEU A 39 5.14 5.53 11.34
CA LEU A 39 4.58 4.24 11.72
C LEU A 39 3.18 4.34 12.33
N ALA A 40 2.84 5.43 13.02
CA ALA A 40 1.53 5.61 13.64
C ALA A 40 0.35 5.48 12.66
N PRO A 41 0.32 6.16 11.50
CA PRO A 41 -0.77 5.98 10.54
C PRO A 41 -0.79 4.56 9.95
N LEU A 42 0.37 3.95 9.69
CA LEU A 42 0.45 2.58 9.18
C LEU A 42 -0.06 1.55 10.22
N ALA A 43 0.26 1.75 11.49
CA ALA A 43 -0.26 0.90 12.55
C ALA A 43 -1.79 1.03 12.71
N ALA A 44 -2.34 2.23 12.49
CA ALA A 44 -3.78 2.43 12.46
C ALA A 44 -4.43 1.66 11.30
N GLN A 45 -3.89 1.79 10.08
CA GLN A 45 -4.36 1.04 8.91
C GLN A 45 -4.24 -0.48 9.11
N TYR A 46 -3.13 -0.95 9.69
CA TYR A 46 -2.95 -2.37 10.01
C TYR A 46 -4.00 -2.88 11.00
N ALA A 47 -4.42 -2.04 11.96
CA ALA A 47 -5.45 -2.38 12.94
C ALA A 47 -6.87 -2.39 12.37
N GLU A 48 -7.14 -1.66 11.27
CA GLU A 48 -8.41 -1.77 10.52
C GLU A 48 -8.58 -3.17 9.93
N GLY A 49 -7.47 -3.78 9.50
CA GLY A 49 -7.44 -5.18 9.08
C GLY A 49 -8.01 -5.42 7.68
N PRO A 50 -8.25 -6.70 7.32
CA PRO A 50 -8.75 -7.07 6.01
C PRO A 50 -10.23 -6.68 5.86
N SER A 51 -10.61 -6.11 4.71
CA SER A 51 -12.00 -5.74 4.38
C SER A 51 -12.37 -6.25 2.98
N ALA A 52 -13.56 -6.84 2.87
CA ALA A 52 -14.13 -7.25 1.60
C ALA A 52 -14.50 -6.04 0.73
N GLU A 53 -14.99 -4.96 1.34
CA GLU A 53 -15.31 -3.72 0.64
C GLU A 53 -14.06 -3.09 0.01
N ALA A 54 -12.94 -3.09 0.72
CA ALA A 54 -11.66 -2.62 0.19
C ALA A 54 -11.12 -3.54 -0.91
N ALA A 55 -11.33 -4.86 -0.82
CA ALA A 55 -10.96 -5.80 -1.89
C ALA A 55 -11.79 -5.56 -3.16
N ILE A 56 -13.11 -5.35 -3.03
CA ILE A 56 -13.99 -5.01 -4.15
C ILE A 56 -13.58 -3.68 -4.79
N ALA A 57 -13.26 -2.68 -3.97
CA ALA A 57 -12.82 -1.37 -4.47
C ALA A 57 -11.51 -1.48 -5.27
N ASP A 58 -10.52 -2.22 -4.77
CA ASP A 58 -9.25 -2.48 -5.48
C ASP A 58 -9.48 -3.23 -6.81
N ALA A 59 -10.35 -4.26 -6.80
CA ALA A 59 -10.71 -5.00 -8.00
C ALA A 59 -11.41 -4.11 -9.05
N ASN A 60 -12.36 -3.28 -8.62
CA ASN A 60 -13.10 -2.37 -9.48
C ASN A 60 -12.22 -1.24 -10.04
N GLU A 61 -11.29 -0.72 -9.24
CA GLU A 61 -10.31 0.27 -9.71
C GLU A 61 -9.45 -0.31 -10.86
N LYS A 62 -9.01 -1.56 -10.72
CA LYS A 62 -8.24 -2.27 -11.76
C LYS A 62 -9.06 -2.65 -12.99
N ALA A 63 -10.34 -3.02 -12.79
CA ALA A 63 -11.27 -3.28 -13.88
C ALA A 63 -11.56 -2.02 -14.69
N GLY A 64 -11.65 -0.86 -14.03
CA GLY A 64 -12.13 0.38 -14.61
C GLY A 64 -13.63 0.30 -14.94
N ASP A 65 -14.06 0.96 -16.01
CA ASP A 65 -15.48 0.97 -16.43
C ASP A 65 -15.91 -0.27 -17.24
N ARG A 66 -15.12 -1.35 -17.24
CA ARG A 66 -15.36 -2.54 -18.09
C ARG A 66 -16.39 -3.51 -17.51
N TYR A 67 -16.37 -3.69 -16.20
CA TYR A 67 -17.22 -4.59 -15.42
C TYR A 67 -17.02 -4.28 -13.93
N ALA A 68 -17.95 -4.76 -13.09
CA ALA A 68 -17.90 -4.59 -11.65
C ALA A 68 -17.82 -5.95 -10.92
N TYR A 69 -17.02 -5.99 -9.86
CA TYR A 69 -16.87 -7.13 -8.97
C TYR A 69 -17.83 -7.06 -7.78
N SER A 70 -18.28 -8.24 -7.37
CA SER A 70 -19.02 -8.47 -6.13
C SER A 70 -18.37 -9.61 -5.32
N LEU A 71 -18.60 -9.63 -4.02
CA LEU A 71 -18.08 -10.69 -3.15
C LEU A 71 -18.84 -12.00 -3.40
N GLU A 72 -18.11 -13.05 -3.78
CA GLU A 72 -18.64 -14.41 -3.86
C GLU A 72 -18.42 -15.15 -2.54
N SER A 73 -17.19 -15.14 -2.03
CA SER A 73 -16.86 -15.78 -0.75
C SER A 73 -15.63 -15.18 -0.07
N GLU A 74 -15.54 -15.39 1.23
CA GLU A 74 -14.38 -15.03 2.06
C GLU A 74 -13.90 -16.28 2.80
N ARG A 75 -12.57 -16.48 2.83
CA ARG A 75 -11.95 -17.58 3.59
C ARG A 75 -10.68 -17.12 4.30
N THR A 76 -10.38 -17.78 5.42
CA THR A 76 -9.09 -17.68 6.10
C THR A 76 -8.25 -18.91 5.74
N GLU A 77 -7.05 -18.67 5.24
CA GLU A 77 -6.06 -19.70 4.93
C GLU A 77 -5.35 -20.20 6.21
N PRO A 78 -4.69 -21.37 6.18
CA PRO A 78 -4.01 -21.92 7.35
C PRO A 78 -2.91 -21.04 7.96
N ASP A 79 -2.35 -20.13 7.16
CA ASP A 79 -1.35 -19.14 7.60
C ASP A 79 -1.97 -17.91 8.28
N GLY A 80 -3.31 -17.86 8.38
CA GLY A 80 -4.07 -16.76 8.96
C GLY A 80 -4.35 -15.62 7.99
N SER A 81 -3.95 -15.72 6.72
CA SER A 81 -4.30 -14.73 5.70
C SER A 81 -5.77 -14.85 5.29
N THR A 82 -6.39 -13.71 4.97
CA THR A 82 -7.76 -13.67 4.45
C THR A 82 -7.70 -13.56 2.92
N VAL A 83 -8.46 -14.43 2.24
CA VAL A 83 -8.63 -14.43 0.80
C VAL A 83 -10.10 -14.17 0.47
N TYR A 84 -10.32 -13.19 -0.41
CA TYR A 84 -11.63 -12.81 -0.94
C TYR A 84 -11.76 -13.33 -2.35
N ARG A 85 -12.74 -14.19 -2.62
CA ARG A 85 -13.12 -14.57 -3.98
C ARG A 85 -14.20 -13.62 -4.45
N LEU A 86 -13.91 -12.92 -5.54
CA LEU A 86 -14.76 -11.94 -6.19
C LEU A 86 -15.20 -12.48 -7.55
N VAL A 87 -16.40 -12.08 -7.98
CA VAL A 87 -16.95 -12.44 -9.30
C VAL A 87 -17.40 -11.18 -10.01
N SER A 88 -17.05 -11.05 -11.30
CA SER A 88 -17.50 -9.93 -12.14
C SER A 88 -18.94 -10.10 -12.60
N ASP A 89 -19.59 -8.99 -12.95
CA ASP A 89 -20.90 -8.94 -13.61
C ASP A 89 -20.85 -9.12 -15.14
N SER A 90 -19.67 -9.43 -15.68
CA SER A 90 -19.48 -9.72 -17.09
C SER A 90 -20.01 -11.11 -17.49
N ASP A 91 -20.23 -11.29 -18.78
CA ASP A 91 -20.48 -12.59 -19.39
C ASP A 91 -19.44 -12.79 -20.51
N PRO A 92 -18.53 -13.77 -20.40
CA PRO A 92 -18.38 -14.71 -19.29
C PRO A 92 -17.90 -14.02 -18.01
N ALA A 93 -18.24 -14.61 -16.87
CA ALA A 93 -17.83 -14.11 -15.56
C ALA A 93 -16.34 -14.39 -15.29
N ILE A 94 -15.67 -13.43 -14.67
CA ILE A 94 -14.26 -13.48 -14.28
C ILE A 94 -14.19 -13.55 -12.75
N HIS A 95 -13.46 -14.51 -12.23
CA HIS A 95 -13.21 -14.72 -10.81
C HIS A 95 -11.83 -14.19 -10.44
N GLN A 96 -11.79 -13.43 -9.37
CA GLN A 96 -10.57 -12.89 -8.81
C GLN A 96 -10.46 -13.25 -7.33
N GLU A 97 -9.38 -13.92 -6.95
CA GLU A 97 -9.04 -14.18 -5.57
C GLU A 97 -8.01 -13.18 -5.09
N LEU A 98 -8.39 -12.34 -4.13
CA LEU A 98 -7.54 -11.31 -3.55
C LEU A 98 -7.14 -11.69 -2.13
N ARG A 99 -5.84 -11.94 -1.91
CA ARG A 99 -5.26 -12.17 -0.60
C ARG A 99 -4.83 -10.84 0.02
N TYR A 100 -5.29 -10.58 1.24
CA TYR A 100 -4.88 -9.38 1.99
C TYR A 100 -3.44 -9.51 2.49
N GLY A 101 -2.67 -8.43 2.32
CA GLY A 101 -1.33 -8.26 2.88
C GLY A 101 -1.08 -6.84 3.39
N PHE A 102 0.01 -6.65 4.12
CA PHE A 102 0.40 -5.33 4.62
C PHE A 102 1.91 -5.07 4.49
N ARG A 103 2.28 -3.90 3.99
CA ARG A 103 3.68 -3.49 3.81
C ARG A 103 4.05 -2.38 4.77
N TRP A 104 5.04 -2.63 5.62
CA TRP A 104 5.59 -1.62 6.53
C TRP A 104 6.59 -0.67 5.84
N LEU A 105 7.23 -1.16 4.78
CA LEU A 105 8.22 -0.44 3.99
C LEU A 105 7.76 -0.38 2.54
N PRO A 106 8.11 0.69 1.79
CA PRO A 106 7.82 0.75 0.36
C PRO A 106 8.52 -0.40 -0.37
N ASN A 107 7.85 -0.95 -1.38
CA ASN A 107 8.45 -1.94 -2.27
C ASN A 107 8.94 -1.25 -3.54
N VAL A 108 10.16 -1.54 -3.97
CA VAL A 108 10.75 -0.94 -5.18
C VAL A 108 11.08 -2.05 -6.15
N GLY A 109 10.51 -1.96 -7.36
CA GLY A 109 10.64 -2.99 -8.37
C GLY A 109 10.79 -2.42 -9.78
N LEU A 110 10.91 -3.34 -10.74
CA LEU A 110 10.83 -3.04 -12.17
C LEU A 110 9.62 -3.76 -12.74
N THR A 111 8.82 -3.05 -13.54
CA THR A 111 7.71 -3.71 -14.26
C THR A 111 8.26 -4.76 -15.22
N PRO A 112 7.58 -5.92 -15.38
CA PRO A 112 8.13 -7.06 -16.12
C PRO A 112 8.20 -6.87 -17.64
N VAL A 113 7.28 -6.10 -18.24
CA VAL A 113 7.16 -5.93 -19.71
C VAL A 113 8.11 -4.85 -20.24
N VAL A 114 8.21 -3.73 -19.53
CA VAL A 114 9.15 -2.64 -19.80
C VAL A 114 9.82 -2.34 -18.48
N PRO A 115 11.15 -2.32 -18.33
CA PRO A 115 11.81 -2.10 -17.05
C PRO A 115 11.67 -0.64 -16.60
N THR A 116 10.47 -0.29 -16.14
CA THR A 116 10.13 1.01 -15.58
C THR A 116 10.18 0.85 -14.05
N PRO A 117 10.95 1.70 -13.35
CA PRO A 117 10.97 1.65 -11.90
C PRO A 117 9.59 2.03 -11.36
N TYR A 118 9.09 1.23 -10.42
CA TYR A 118 7.89 1.56 -9.66
C TYR A 118 8.19 1.48 -8.16
N VAL A 119 7.43 2.28 -7.40
CA VAL A 119 7.50 2.29 -5.94
C VAL A 119 6.09 2.09 -5.43
N ASP A 120 5.86 0.94 -4.83
CA ASP A 120 4.61 0.73 -4.11
C ASP A 120 4.70 1.37 -2.73
N PRO A 121 3.68 2.13 -2.32
CA PRO A 121 3.66 2.71 -0.99
C PRO A 121 3.54 1.62 0.10
N PRO A 122 3.99 1.92 1.33
CA PRO A 122 3.62 1.14 2.51
C PRO A 122 2.11 1.22 2.74
N GLY A 123 1.54 0.21 3.40
CA GLY A 123 0.11 0.12 3.70
C GLY A 123 -0.50 -1.24 3.33
N PRO A 124 -1.84 -1.35 3.39
CA PRO A 124 -2.56 -2.54 2.96
C PRO A 124 -2.42 -2.73 1.45
N TYR A 125 -2.40 -3.99 1.01
CA TYR A 125 -2.44 -4.34 -0.40
C TYR A 125 -3.18 -5.66 -0.60
N TYR A 126 -3.65 -5.89 -1.83
CA TYR A 126 -4.28 -7.12 -2.24
C TYR A 126 -3.47 -7.80 -3.34
N GLU A 127 -3.07 -9.05 -3.07
CA GLU A 127 -2.32 -9.90 -4.00
C GLU A 127 -3.28 -10.84 -4.72
N LEU A 128 -3.08 -10.97 -6.03
CA LEU A 128 -3.85 -11.91 -6.84
C LEU A 128 -3.41 -13.35 -6.52
N ALA A 129 -4.30 -14.12 -5.90
CA ALA A 129 -4.01 -15.47 -5.42
C ALA A 129 -4.35 -16.57 -6.44
N ASN A 130 -5.20 -16.28 -7.42
CA ASN A 130 -5.62 -17.20 -8.49
C ASN A 130 -5.16 -16.73 -9.88
N GLU A 131 -3.92 -16.26 -10.00
CA GLU A 131 -3.37 -15.63 -11.22
C GLU A 131 -3.66 -16.42 -12.51
N ASP A 132 -3.40 -17.74 -12.50
CA ASP A 132 -3.64 -18.61 -13.66
C ASP A 132 -5.12 -18.72 -14.06
N GLU A 133 -6.03 -18.82 -13.09
CA GLU A 133 -7.48 -18.90 -13.32
C GLU A 133 -7.99 -17.56 -13.85
N TYR A 134 -7.56 -16.47 -13.20
CA TYR A 134 -7.92 -15.11 -13.58
C TYR A 134 -7.53 -14.80 -15.02
N PHE A 135 -6.28 -15.06 -15.42
CA PHE A 135 -5.84 -14.75 -16.80
C PHE A 135 -6.57 -15.61 -17.82
N LYS A 136 -6.85 -16.88 -17.52
CA LYS A 136 -7.61 -17.74 -18.41
C LYS A 136 -9.06 -17.24 -18.62
N GLU A 137 -9.73 -16.82 -17.56
CA GLU A 137 -11.09 -16.28 -17.64
C GLU A 137 -11.12 -14.90 -18.30
N PHE A 138 -10.11 -14.07 -18.04
CA PHE A 138 -9.92 -12.79 -18.71
C PHE A 138 -9.73 -12.97 -20.22
N ASP A 139 -8.86 -13.90 -20.65
CA ASP A 139 -8.64 -14.20 -22.07
C ASP A 139 -9.94 -14.67 -22.75
N ALA A 140 -10.71 -15.56 -22.08
CA ALA A 140 -12.00 -16.01 -22.61
C ALA A 140 -13.02 -14.87 -22.74
N TRP A 141 -13.04 -13.95 -21.77
CA TRP A 141 -13.89 -12.76 -21.84
C TRP A 141 -13.47 -11.80 -22.97
N ASP A 142 -12.17 -11.60 -23.17
CA ASP A 142 -11.62 -10.72 -24.21
C ASP A 142 -11.91 -11.30 -25.61
N GLU A 143 -11.73 -12.61 -25.79
CA GLU A 143 -12.06 -13.33 -27.05
C GLU A 143 -13.55 -13.21 -27.41
N GLU A 144 -14.46 -13.33 -26.44
CA GLU A 144 -15.90 -13.18 -26.70
C GLU A 144 -16.27 -11.75 -27.11
N ARG A 145 -15.63 -10.74 -26.51
CA ARG A 145 -15.82 -9.34 -26.88
C ARG A 145 -15.34 -9.04 -28.30
N GLU A 146 -14.14 -9.50 -28.66
CA GLU A 146 -13.60 -9.31 -30.01
C GLU A 146 -14.50 -9.98 -31.07
N CYS A 147 -15.03 -11.18 -30.80
CA CYS A 147 -15.94 -11.86 -31.71
C CYS A 147 -17.29 -11.15 -31.90
N CYS A 148 -17.75 -10.39 -30.90
CA CYS A 148 -19.05 -9.72 -30.95
C CYS A 148 -18.98 -8.28 -31.48
N GLU A 149 -17.83 -7.61 -31.40
CA GLU A 149 -17.64 -6.27 -31.98
C GLU A 149 -17.42 -6.29 -33.51
N ASP A 150 -17.05 -7.44 -34.09
CA ASP A 150 -16.90 -7.67 -35.54
C ASP A 150 -18.19 -8.17 -36.24
N GLY A 151 -19.38 -7.83 -35.72
CA GLY A 151 -20.65 -8.00 -36.42
C GLY A 151 -20.71 -7.15 -37.71
N PRO A 152 -21.27 -7.66 -38.83
CA PRO A 152 -21.19 -6.97 -40.11
C PRO A 152 -21.90 -5.63 -40.00
N GLY A 153 -21.13 -4.55 -40.18
CA GLY A 153 -21.70 -3.21 -40.30
C GLY A 153 -22.83 -3.22 -41.30
N GLU A 154 -24.05 -3.00 -40.81
CA GLU A 154 -25.20 -2.66 -41.63
C GLU A 154 -24.86 -1.35 -42.33
N ARG A 155 -24.26 -1.47 -43.51
CA ARG A 155 -24.16 -0.38 -44.48
C ARG A 155 -25.57 -0.16 -45.02
N GLY A 156 -26.24 0.83 -44.45
CA GLY A 156 -27.36 1.52 -45.10
C GLY A 156 -26.93 2.18 -46.41
#